data_AF-A0A940NIA8-F1
#
_entry.id   AF-A0A940NIA8-F1
#
_cell.length_a   1.000
_cell.length_b   1.000
_cell.length_c   1.000
_cell.angle_alpha   90.00
_cell.angle_beta   90.00
_cell.angle_gamma   90.00
#
_symmetry.space_group_name_H-M   'P 1'
#
loop_
_entity.id
_entity.type
_entity.pdbx_description
1 polymer ?
#
loop_
_entity_poly.entity_id
_entity_poly.type
_entity_poly.pdbx_seq_one_letter_code
_entity_poly.pdbx_strand_id
1 'polypeptide(L)' 'MDLEEELGELCVADKHIARGLELVEQQRKRVRALDGVGYDSASATRLLVALQASLDAMAEHRAVIQETIAMIRSGLR' A
#
# COMPACT_ATOMS: atom_id res chain seq x y z
N MET A 1 7.07 -18.61 -16.85
CA MET A 1 6.88 -17.37 -16.08
C MET A 1 7.29 -16.26 -17.01
N ASP A 2 6.35 -15.44 -17.43
CA ASP A 2 6.66 -14.28 -18.27
C ASP A 2 7.08 -13.12 -17.34
N LEU A 3 8.38 -12.82 -17.36
CA LEU A 3 8.97 -11.77 -16.52
C LEU A 3 8.46 -10.37 -16.90
N GLU A 4 8.04 -10.16 -18.16
CA GLU A 4 7.49 -8.87 -18.58
C GLU A 4 6.07 -8.67 -18.04
N GLU A 5 5.28 -9.74 -18.00
CA GLU A 5 3.95 -9.75 -17.39
C GLU A 5 4.01 -9.45 -15.89
N GLU A 6 4.88 -10.15 -15.13
CA GLU A 6 5.07 -9.90 -13.70
C GLU A 6 5.54 -8.46 -13.41
N LEU A 7 6.42 -7.90 -14.23
CA LEU A 7 6.85 -6.50 -14.10
C LEU A 7 5.69 -5.52 -14.37
N GLY A 8 4.82 -5.86 -15.33
CA GLY A 8 3.60 -5.11 -15.60
C GLY A 8 2.65 -5.09 -14.40
N GLU A 9 2.42 -6.25 -13.80
CA GLU A 9 1.59 -6.40 -12.60
C GLU A 9 2.16 -5.63 -11.40
N LEU A 10 3.49 -5.65 -11.22
CA LEU A 10 4.16 -4.86 -10.17
C LEU A 10 3.97 -3.36 -10.35
N CYS A 11 4.02 -2.86 -11.58
CA CYS A 11 3.76 -1.44 -11.87
C CYS A 11 2.30 -1.05 -11.54
N VAL A 12 1.36 -1.96 -11.77
CA VAL A 12 -0.05 -1.75 -11.38
C VAL A 12 -0.19 -1.76 -9.86
N ALA A 13 0.45 -2.71 -9.17
CA ALA A 13 0.48 -2.76 -7.71
C ALA A 13 1.06 -1.46 -7.10
N ASP A 14 2.14 -0.91 -7.66
CA ASP A 14 2.74 0.35 -7.24
C ASP A 14 1.75 1.51 -7.32
N LYS A 15 1.01 1.61 -8.43
CA LYS A 15 -0.03 2.64 -8.60
C LYS A 15 -1.15 2.49 -7.57
N HIS A 16 -1.57 1.26 -7.28
CA HIS A 16 -2.61 1.01 -6.29
C HIS A 16 -2.15 1.34 -4.87
N ILE A 17 -0.92 0.97 -4.50
CA ILE A 17 -0.34 1.28 -3.20
C ILE A 17 -0.21 2.80 -3.03
N ALA A 18 0.39 3.49 -4.02
CA ALA A 18 0.53 4.94 -3.99
C ALA A 18 -0.82 5.65 -3.85
N ARG A 19 -1.81 5.23 -4.64
CA ARG A 19 -3.17 5.77 -4.57
C ARG A 19 -3.83 5.48 -3.21
N GLY A 20 -3.65 4.29 -2.66
CA GLY A 20 -4.15 3.91 -1.35
C GLY A 20 -3.58 4.81 -0.25
N LEU A 21 -2.28 5.08 -0.27
CA LEU A 21 -1.59 5.93 0.70
C LEU A 21 -2.11 7.38 0.64
N GLU A 22 -2.28 7.94 -0.56
CA GLU A 22 -2.89 9.26 -0.73
C GLU A 22 -4.30 9.33 -0.12
N LEU A 23 -5.12 8.32 -0.38
CA LEU A 23 -6.49 8.26 0.12
C LEU A 23 -6.53 8.13 1.65
N VAL A 24 -5.68 7.29 2.24
CA VAL A 24 -5.56 7.17 3.70
C VAL A 24 -5.21 8.52 4.32
N GLU A 25 -4.26 9.26 3.76
CA GLU A 25 -3.87 10.56 4.30
C GLU A 25 -5.00 11.60 4.18
N GLN A 26 -5.72 11.61 3.07
CA GLN A 26 -6.91 12.45 2.91
C GLN A 26 -7.99 12.11 3.94
N GLN A 27 -8.25 10.82 4.19
CA GLN A 27 -9.24 10.40 5.16
C GLN A 27 -8.81 10.69 6.60
N ARG A 28 -7.52 10.57 6.93
CA ARG A 28 -6.99 10.99 8.24
C ARG A 28 -7.25 12.47 8.52
N LYS A 29 -7.14 13.33 7.52
CA LYS A 29 -7.46 14.77 7.67
C LYS A 29 -8.97 14.98 7.94
N ARG A 30 -9.83 14.25 7.23
CA ARG A 30 -11.29 14.31 7.44
C ARG A 30 -11.70 13.81 8.82
N VAL A 31 -11.16 12.67 9.25
CA VAL A 31 -11.43 12.09 10.57
C VAL A 31 -10.99 13.04 11.68
N ARG A 32 -9.80 13.65 11.58
CA ARG A 32 -9.33 14.68 12.54
C ARG A 32 -10.24 15.92 12.58
N ALA A 33 -10.76 16.35 11.43
CA ALA A 33 -11.70 17.47 11.39
C ALA A 33 -13.04 17.15 12.09
N LEU A 34 -13.54 15.92 11.92
CA LEU A 34 -14.76 15.45 12.56
C LEU A 34 -14.58 15.28 14.08
N ASP A 35 -13.44 14.75 14.50
CA ASP A 35 -13.06 14.61 15.92
C ASP A 35 -13.02 15.99 16.61
N GLY A 36 -12.42 16.98 15.94
CA GLY A 36 -12.31 18.35 16.46
C GLY A 36 -13.63 19.09 16.65
N VAL A 37 -14.74 18.60 16.06
CA VAL A 37 -16.09 19.15 16.25
C VAL A 37 -17.00 18.23 17.08
N GLY A 38 -16.43 17.20 17.71
CA GLY A 38 -17.11 16.37 18.71
C GLY A 38 -17.79 15.11 18.17
N TYR A 39 -17.54 14.71 16.92
CA TYR A 39 -18.00 13.40 16.42
C TYR A 39 -17.11 12.27 16.94
N ASP A 40 -17.71 11.12 17.28
CA ASP A 40 -16.95 9.91 17.58
C ASP A 40 -16.22 9.41 16.33
N SER A 41 -14.91 9.57 16.35
CA SER A 41 -14.00 9.25 15.26
C SER A 41 -13.22 7.95 15.48
N ALA A 42 -13.44 7.25 16.61
CA ALA A 42 -12.58 6.16 17.08
C ALA A 42 -12.58 4.96 16.12
N SER A 43 -13.75 4.58 15.60
CA SER A 43 -13.88 3.47 14.66
C SER A 43 -13.25 3.81 13.30
N ALA A 44 -13.43 5.03 12.81
CA ALA A 44 -12.82 5.49 11.57
C ALA A 44 -11.28 5.54 11.69
N THR A 45 -10.77 6.02 12.83
CA THR A 45 -9.34 6.03 13.13
C THR A 45 -8.75 4.62 13.12
N ARG A 46 -9.40 3.66 13.79
CA ARG A 46 -8.95 2.25 13.79
C ARG A 46 -8.90 1.65 12.39
N LEU A 47 -9.92 1.90 11.56
CA LEU A 47 -9.94 1.42 10.18
C LEU A 47 -8.81 2.03 9.34
N LEU A 48 -8.51 3.32 9.51
CA LEU A 48 -7.41 3.98 8.79
C LEU A 48 -6.03 3.48 9.22
N VAL A 49 -5.87 3.11 10.50
CA VAL A 49 -4.64 2.46 10.97
C VAL A 49 -4.49 1.08 10.34
N ALA A 50 -5.55 0.27 10.34
CA ALA A 50 -5.51 -1.05 9.73
C ALA A 50 -5.25 -0.99 8.22
N LEU A 51 -5.88 -0.06 7.51
CA LEU A 51 -5.67 0.13 6.07
C LEU A 51 -4.23 0.57 5.76
N GLN A 52 -3.65 1.47 6.57
CA GLN A 52 -2.25 1.84 6.44
C GLN A 52 -1.34 0.61 6.60
N ALA A 53 -1.54 -0.18 7.65
CA ALA A 53 -0.73 -1.37 7.90
C ALA A 53 -0.81 -2.38 6.74
N SER A 54 -2.00 -2.56 6.15
CA SER A 54 -2.15 -3.40 4.96
C SER A 54 -1.39 -2.87 3.75
N LEU A 55 -1.42 -1.56 3.50
CA LEU A 55 -0.67 -0.94 2.39
C LEU A 55 0.83 -1.06 2.59
N ASP A 56 1.31 -0.91 3.83
CA ASP A 56 2.72 -1.08 4.17
C ASP A 56 3.17 -2.53 3.94
N ALA A 57 2.36 -3.51 4.36
CA ALA A 57 2.62 -4.93 4.10
C ALA A 57 2.62 -5.27 2.60
N MET A 58 1.73 -4.65 1.80
CA MET A 58 1.75 -4.81 0.35
C MET A 58 3.01 -4.22 -0.29
N ALA A 59 3.51 -3.09 0.22
CA ALA A 59 4.76 -2.50 -0.24
C ALA A 59 5.98 -3.38 0.09
N GLU A 60 5.99 -4.00 1.26
CA GLU A 60 7.02 -4.98 1.64
C GLU A 60 6.98 -6.23 0.74
N HIS A 61 5.79 -6.80 0.55
CA HIS A 61 5.62 -7.96 -0.33
C HIS A 61 6.07 -7.65 -1.77
N ARG A 62 5.76 -6.46 -2.28
CA ARG A 62 6.23 -5.97 -3.58
C ARG A 62 7.76 -5.94 -3.67
N ALA A 63 8.46 -5.53 -2.60
CA ALA A 63 9.92 -5.52 -2.57
C ALA A 63 10.51 -6.94 -2.69
N VAL A 64 9.89 -7.91 -2.02
CA VAL A 64 10.29 -9.33 -2.10
C VAL A 64 10.17 -9.88 -3.53
N ILE A 65 9.07 -9.55 -4.22
CA ILE A 65 8.88 -9.99 -5.62
C ILE A 65 9.95 -9.36 -6.52
N GLN A 66 10.27 -8.08 -6.32
CA GLN A 66 11.31 -7.42 -7.11
C GLN A 66 12.69 -8.01 -6.90
N GLU A 67 13.06 -8.32 -5.66
CA GLU A 67 14.31 -9.01 -5.34
C GLU A 67 14.36 -10.38 -6.02
N THR A 68 13.24 -11.10 -5.97
CA THR A 68 13.08 -12.41 -6.62
C THR A 68 13.29 -12.32 -8.13
N ILE A 69 12.69 -11.33 -8.79
CA ILE A 69 12.88 -11.07 -10.23
C ILE A 69 14.34 -10.71 -10.55
N ALA A 70 14.97 -9.89 -9.72
CA ALA A 70 16.38 -9.51 -9.90
C ALA A 70 17.31 -10.73 -9.79
N MET A 71 17.07 -11.62 -8.82
CA MET A 71 17.81 -12.88 -8.68
C MET A 71 17.67 -13.76 -9.94
N ILE A 72 16.45 -13.93 -10.45
CA ILE A 72 16.19 -14.70 -11.68
C ILE A 72 16.96 -14.09 -12.86
N ARG A 73 16.92 -12.77 -13.03
CA ARG A 73 17.64 -12.06 -14.11
C ARG A 73 19.15 -12.21 -14.03
N SER A 74 19.70 -12.28 -12.83
CA SER A 74 21.13 -12.46 -12.59
C SER A 74 21.61 -13.91 -12.72
N GLY A 75 20.71 -14.86 -12.94
CA GLY A 75 21.03 -16.29 -13.01
C GLY A 75 21.44 -16.90 -11.65
N LEU A 76 21.08 -16.23 -10.55
CA LEU A 76 21.39 -16.64 -9.18
C LEU A 76 20.32 -17.57 -8.58
N ARG A 77 19.41 -18.11 -9.40
CA ARG A 77 18.29 -18.95 -8.98
C ARG A 77 18.14 -20.18 -9.87
#